data_AF-A0AAW5U4I4-F1
#
_entry.id   AF-A0AAW5U4I4-F1
#
_cell.length_a   1.000
_cell.length_b   1.000
_cell.length_c   1.000
_cell.angle_alpha   90.00
_cell.angle_beta   90.00
_cell.angle_gamma   90.00
#
_symmetry.space_group_name_H-M   'P 1'
#
loop_
_entity.id
_entity.type
_entity.pdbx_description
1 polymer ?
#
loop_
_entity_poly.entity_id
_entity_poly.type
_entity_poly.pdbx_seq_one_letter_code
_entity_poly.pdbx_strand_id
1 'polypeptide(L)'
;MRIIVKAKPIRIRIKSGGEEHSSLDSLRQNLCVQDLWPLVKDKRLSRWLMQLGEMDLAHAIDALSVGQLDVSTYFKILFLFFKDELYAHCVMDLYTLFSFWHDCEKRKSKNYDSLRKYLLSTYEGAKFIFKQYPEEVSDGEWWDVFCTFENEEDPEFLFEQGKLAFEGFTKSDGSNFDKNLVRGKKLIEKAAELYNQEAIDFVKSNKFDVARKLAMLAPEAKEKIENLIVRWKDEMLGFSTRKTNYDEGIVREVKQLLQEFASLRKTYKMFNREAVRTEAEVKYEVLDKSNVFYKERKFVLDLVQYSYDKEIPGLFVELAEDYHYPLAQYMLHRPADNRIDGFAFAATMFPNQLRFIVDHLFKY
;
A
#
# COMPACT_ATOMS: atom_id res chain seq x y z
N MET A 1 65.48 -38.36 28.64
CA MET A 1 64.03 -38.05 28.61
C MET A 1 63.80 -36.87 27.67
N ARG A 2 63.04 -37.04 26.58
CA ARG A 2 62.61 -35.91 25.74
C ARG A 2 61.42 -35.24 26.42
N ILE A 3 61.56 -33.97 26.80
CA ILE A 3 60.47 -33.15 27.33
C ILE A 3 59.58 -32.79 26.15
N ILE A 4 58.45 -33.47 26.00
CA ILE A 4 57.40 -33.05 25.08
C ILE A 4 56.70 -31.86 25.74
N VAL A 5 56.91 -30.66 25.21
CA VAL A 5 56.15 -29.47 25.63
C VAL A 5 54.69 -29.73 25.30
N LYS A 6 53.85 -29.95 26.32
CA LYS A 6 52.39 -29.98 26.13
C LYS A 6 51.97 -28.61 25.63
N ALA A 7 51.54 -28.53 24.38
CA ALA A 7 50.94 -27.32 23.83
C ALA A 7 49.75 -26.91 24.71
N LYS A 8 49.64 -25.62 25.04
CA LYS A 8 48.46 -25.11 25.76
C LYS A 8 47.21 -25.41 24.94
N PRO A 9 46.11 -25.88 25.56
CA PRO A 9 44.85 -26.09 24.85
C PRO A 9 44.46 -24.80 24.11
N ILE A 10 44.15 -24.91 22.82
CA ILE A 10 43.64 -23.79 22.04
C ILE A 10 42.23 -23.49 22.53
N ARG A 11 42.01 -22.32 23.13
CA ARG A 11 40.69 -21.86 23.56
C ARG A 11 39.89 -21.43 22.33
N ILE A 12 38.79 -22.12 22.05
CA ILE A 12 37.88 -21.74 20.97
C ILE A 12 37.12 -20.49 21.42
N ARG A 13 36.98 -19.51 20.52
CA ARG A 13 36.13 -18.34 20.72
C ARG A 13 35.00 -18.41 19.70
N ILE A 14 33.80 -18.11 20.15
CA ILE A 14 32.62 -18.01 19.29
C ILE A 14 32.03 -16.62 19.44
N LYS A 15 31.36 -16.17 18.37
CA LYS A 15 30.65 -14.89 18.34
C LYS A 15 29.19 -15.14 17.94
N SER A 16 28.25 -14.54 18.65
CA SER A 16 26.81 -14.57 18.33
C SER A 16 26.16 -13.27 18.79
N GLY A 17 25.16 -12.77 18.07
CA GLY A 17 24.45 -11.55 18.47
C GLY A 17 25.34 -10.32 18.58
N GLY A 18 26.45 -10.31 17.83
CA GLY A 18 27.47 -9.25 17.85
C GLY A 18 28.55 -9.35 18.93
N GLU A 19 28.53 -10.36 19.81
CA GLU A 19 29.41 -10.46 20.98
C GLU A 19 30.21 -11.77 21.03
N GLU A 20 31.42 -11.72 21.60
CA GLU A 20 32.19 -12.95 21.92
C GLU A 20 31.70 -13.54 23.24
N HIS A 21 31.53 -14.86 23.28
CA HIS A 21 31.02 -15.54 24.48
C HIS A 21 32.07 -16.44 25.13
N SER A 22 32.13 -16.35 26.47
CA SER A 22 33.02 -17.18 27.30
C SER A 22 32.29 -18.16 28.22
N SER A 23 30.96 -18.11 28.27
CA SER A 23 30.09 -19.00 29.05
C SER A 23 28.80 -19.31 28.29
N LEU A 24 28.13 -20.39 28.67
CA LEU A 24 26.83 -20.78 28.09
C LEU A 24 25.74 -19.73 28.41
N ASP A 25 25.73 -19.18 29.62
CA ASP A 25 24.72 -18.17 30.01
C ASP A 25 24.85 -16.88 29.20
N SER A 26 26.09 -16.44 28.94
CA SER A 26 26.33 -15.28 28.09
C SER A 26 25.84 -15.52 26.66
N LEU A 27 26.05 -16.73 26.12
CA LEU A 27 25.53 -17.11 24.81
C LEU A 27 23.99 -17.11 24.80
N ARG A 28 23.35 -17.69 25.82
CA ARG A 28 21.88 -17.76 25.94
C ARG A 28 21.21 -16.39 25.98
N GLN A 29 21.86 -15.37 26.51
CA GLN A 29 21.30 -14.01 26.59
C GLN A 29 21.30 -13.27 25.24
N ASN A 30 22.22 -13.61 24.33
CA ASN A 30 22.44 -12.89 23.06
C ASN A 30 22.55 -13.87 21.87
N LEU A 31 21.72 -14.91 21.87
CA LEU A 31 21.77 -16.00 20.93
C LEU A 31 21.16 -15.59 19.58
N CYS A 32 21.99 -15.63 18.54
CA CYS A 32 21.60 -15.50 17.14
C CYS A 32 21.87 -16.82 16.40
N VAL A 33 20.82 -17.52 15.99
CA VAL A 33 20.94 -18.84 15.34
C VAL A 33 21.64 -18.73 13.99
N GLN A 34 21.43 -17.64 13.25
CA GLN A 34 22.11 -17.39 11.97
C GLN A 34 23.64 -17.33 12.16
N ASP A 35 24.13 -16.72 13.25
CA ASP A 35 25.56 -16.67 13.57
C ASP A 35 26.08 -18.04 14.02
N LEU A 36 25.26 -18.82 14.73
CA LEU A 36 25.62 -20.15 15.20
C LEU A 36 25.65 -21.19 14.08
N TRP A 37 24.82 -21.05 13.05
CA TRP A 37 24.66 -22.08 12.03
C TRP A 37 25.96 -22.46 11.30
N PRO A 38 26.82 -21.52 10.87
CA PRO A 38 28.14 -21.87 10.34
C PRO A 38 29.01 -22.64 11.34
N LEU A 39 28.92 -22.32 12.64
CA LEU A 39 29.68 -22.97 13.71
C LEU A 39 29.17 -24.39 14.03
N VAL A 40 27.87 -24.63 13.82
CA VAL A 40 27.28 -25.97 13.85
C VAL A 40 27.85 -26.79 12.68
N LYS A 41 27.85 -26.23 11.47
CA LYS A 41 28.30 -26.93 10.24
C LYS A 41 29.74 -27.41 10.30
N ASP A 42 30.65 -26.64 10.91
CA ASP A 42 32.07 -26.99 11.01
C ASP A 42 32.50 -27.51 12.39
N LYS A 43 31.51 -27.88 13.23
CA LYS A 43 31.71 -28.44 14.57
C LYS A 43 32.51 -27.53 15.52
N ARG A 44 32.63 -26.23 15.24
CA ARG A 44 33.25 -25.29 16.20
C ARG A 44 32.38 -25.10 17.42
N LEU A 45 31.04 -25.05 17.25
CA LEU A 45 30.12 -24.86 18.36
C LEU A 45 30.14 -26.04 19.35
N SER A 46 30.06 -27.28 18.85
CA SER A 46 30.13 -28.47 19.69
C SER A 46 31.47 -28.60 20.42
N ARG A 47 32.59 -28.36 19.74
CA ARG A 47 33.92 -28.32 20.39
C ARG A 47 34.03 -27.24 21.46
N TRP A 48 33.45 -26.07 21.22
CA TRP A 48 33.41 -24.99 22.22
C TRP A 48 32.57 -25.38 23.44
N LEU A 49 31.40 -25.99 23.24
CA LEU A 49 30.55 -26.52 24.32
C LEU A 49 31.27 -27.60 25.14
N MET A 50 31.98 -28.52 24.50
CA MET A 50 32.82 -29.51 25.20
C MET A 50 33.91 -28.87 26.06
N GLN A 51 34.51 -27.76 25.60
CA GLN A 51 35.49 -27.00 26.41
C GLN A 51 34.86 -26.34 27.65
N LEU A 52 33.56 -26.07 27.63
CA LEU A 52 32.80 -25.57 28.78
C LEU A 52 32.28 -26.69 29.71
N GLY A 53 32.43 -27.95 29.31
CA GLY A 53 31.88 -29.11 30.05
C GLY A 53 30.45 -29.50 29.66
N GLU A 54 29.86 -28.84 28.66
CA GLU A 54 28.47 -29.03 28.21
C GLU A 54 28.36 -30.19 27.22
N MET A 55 28.68 -31.41 27.67
CA MET A 55 28.81 -32.60 26.82
C MET A 55 27.49 -33.00 26.13
N ASP A 56 26.39 -33.03 26.87
CA ASP A 56 25.09 -33.46 26.34
C ASP A 56 24.59 -32.49 25.25
N LEU A 57 24.73 -31.18 25.50
CA LEU A 57 24.38 -30.14 24.55
C LEU A 57 25.28 -30.20 23.31
N ALA A 58 26.58 -30.44 23.48
CA ALA A 58 27.51 -30.61 22.37
C ALA A 58 27.14 -31.79 21.46
N HIS A 59 26.79 -32.95 22.06
CA HIS A 59 26.34 -34.12 21.32
C HIS A 59 25.00 -33.88 20.61
N ALA A 60 24.06 -33.18 21.25
CA ALA A 60 22.79 -32.83 20.63
C ALA A 60 22.98 -31.88 19.43
N ILE A 61 23.91 -30.93 19.51
CA ILE A 61 24.28 -30.05 18.39
C ILE A 61 24.92 -30.85 17.24
N ASP A 62 25.86 -31.75 17.54
CA ASP A 62 26.51 -32.59 16.52
C ASP A 62 25.53 -33.57 15.84
N ALA A 63 24.44 -33.94 16.52
CA ALA A 63 23.40 -34.81 15.99
C ALA A 63 22.43 -34.09 15.02
N LEU A 64 22.50 -32.76 14.92
CA LEU A 64 21.70 -32.02 13.94
C LEU A 64 22.15 -32.39 12.52
N SER A 65 21.19 -32.74 11.66
CA SER A 65 21.45 -33.00 10.24
C SER A 65 22.00 -31.74 9.57
N VAL A 66 23.08 -31.88 8.81
CA VAL A 66 23.74 -30.77 8.12
C VAL A 66 23.03 -30.49 6.79
N GLY A 67 22.09 -29.54 6.80
CA GLY A 67 21.33 -29.09 5.63
C GLY A 67 21.33 -27.57 5.43
N GLN A 68 20.24 -27.05 4.85
CA GLN A 68 19.93 -25.63 4.90
C GLN A 68 19.35 -25.24 6.27
N LEU A 69 19.47 -23.97 6.66
CA LEU A 69 18.81 -23.47 7.86
C LEU A 69 17.35 -23.18 7.51
N ASP A 70 16.47 -24.14 7.76
CA ASP A 70 15.03 -23.97 7.62
C ASP A 70 14.36 -23.63 8.97
N VAL A 71 13.07 -23.31 8.94
CA VAL A 71 12.26 -22.97 10.13
C VAL A 71 12.34 -24.06 11.21
N SER A 72 12.29 -25.33 10.81
CA SER A 72 12.38 -26.46 11.73
C SER A 72 13.73 -26.54 12.43
N THR A 73 14.83 -26.39 11.68
CA THR A 73 16.20 -26.44 12.19
C THR A 73 16.51 -25.23 13.05
N TYR A 74 16.02 -24.05 12.66
CA TYR A 74 16.11 -22.84 13.48
C TYR A 74 15.48 -23.05 14.86
N PHE A 75 14.25 -23.59 14.89
CA PHE A 75 13.57 -23.90 16.14
C PHE A 75 14.31 -24.96 16.96
N LYS A 76 14.78 -26.05 16.34
CA LYS A 76 15.53 -27.11 17.04
C LYS A 76 16.77 -26.54 17.74
N ILE A 77 17.50 -25.62 17.11
CA ILE A 77 18.66 -24.98 17.72
C ILE A 77 18.22 -24.18 18.94
N LEU A 78 17.21 -23.29 18.83
CA LEU A 78 16.69 -22.55 19.98
C LEU A 78 16.23 -23.48 21.11
N PHE A 79 15.54 -24.56 20.74
CA PHE A 79 15.04 -25.54 21.68
C PHE A 79 16.14 -26.22 22.49
N LEU A 80 17.30 -26.50 21.88
CA LEU A 80 18.45 -27.05 22.61
C LEU A 80 18.98 -26.09 23.68
N PHE A 81 18.97 -24.78 23.44
CA PHE A 81 19.50 -23.79 24.37
C PHE A 81 18.49 -23.35 25.44
N PHE A 82 17.19 -23.39 25.14
CA PHE A 82 16.10 -22.92 26.02
C PHE A 82 15.14 -24.04 26.46
N LYS A 83 15.54 -25.30 26.34
CA LYS A 83 14.72 -26.50 26.52
C LYS A 83 13.74 -26.40 27.70
N ASP A 84 14.26 -26.16 28.91
CA ASP A 84 13.47 -26.20 30.14
C ASP A 84 12.39 -25.12 30.17
N GLU A 85 12.73 -23.91 29.70
CA GLU A 85 11.77 -22.80 29.59
C GLU A 85 10.69 -23.10 28.55
N LEU A 86 11.07 -23.58 27.37
CA LEU A 86 10.12 -23.86 26.30
C LEU A 86 9.16 -25.01 26.68
N TYR A 87 9.66 -26.05 27.36
CA TYR A 87 8.80 -27.11 27.90
C TYR A 87 7.83 -26.59 28.96
N ALA A 88 8.30 -25.75 29.89
CA ALA A 88 7.45 -25.20 30.95
C ALA A 88 6.28 -24.36 30.40
N HIS A 89 6.47 -23.75 29.22
CA HIS A 89 5.47 -22.92 28.55
C HIS A 89 4.80 -23.59 27.34
N CYS A 90 4.99 -24.91 27.16
CA CYS A 90 4.39 -25.68 26.06
C CYS A 90 4.69 -25.11 24.65
N VAL A 91 5.86 -24.53 24.45
CA VAL A 91 6.28 -23.97 23.15
C VAL A 91 6.85 -25.07 22.27
N MET A 92 6.12 -25.42 21.20
CA MET A 92 6.41 -26.60 20.37
C MET A 92 6.89 -26.29 18.95
N ASP A 93 6.83 -25.04 18.51
CA ASP A 93 7.26 -24.60 17.19
C ASP A 93 7.74 -23.12 17.20
N LEU A 94 8.29 -22.68 16.08
CA LEU A 94 8.92 -21.37 15.96
C LEU A 94 7.92 -20.21 16.04
N TYR A 95 6.71 -20.39 15.52
CA TYR A 95 5.68 -19.35 15.53
C TYR A 95 5.08 -19.20 16.92
N THR A 96 4.81 -20.32 17.60
CA THR A 96 4.41 -20.32 19.02
C THR A 96 5.50 -19.68 19.90
N LEU A 97 6.78 -19.90 19.60
CA LEU A 97 7.89 -19.24 20.29
C LEU A 97 7.89 -17.73 20.06
N PHE A 98 7.69 -17.30 18.82
CA PHE A 98 7.61 -15.88 18.48
C PHE A 98 6.48 -15.20 19.27
N SER A 99 5.27 -15.75 19.24
CA SER A 99 4.13 -15.23 20.00
C SER A 99 4.42 -15.20 21.51
N PHE A 100 4.96 -16.28 22.06
CA PHE A 100 5.32 -16.34 23.49
C PHE A 100 6.33 -15.25 23.88
N TRP A 101 7.38 -15.03 23.08
CA TRP A 101 8.35 -13.97 23.35
C TRP A 101 7.82 -12.57 23.08
N HIS A 102 6.94 -12.40 22.10
CA HIS A 102 6.27 -11.13 21.83
C HIS A 102 5.42 -10.68 23.03
N ASP A 103 4.73 -11.61 23.67
CA ASP A 103 3.77 -11.31 24.75
C ASP A 103 4.39 -11.22 26.16
N CYS A 104 5.70 -11.43 26.28
CA CYS A 104 6.41 -11.34 27.56
C CYS A 104 7.56 -10.31 27.55
N GLU A 105 8.28 -10.21 28.67
CA GLU A 105 9.40 -9.28 28.83
C GLU A 105 10.53 -9.48 27.80
N LYS A 106 10.58 -10.65 27.14
CA LYS A 106 11.58 -10.99 26.12
C LYS A 106 11.41 -10.28 24.80
N ARG A 107 10.31 -9.56 24.54
CA ARG A 107 10.11 -8.77 23.32
C ARG A 107 11.25 -7.78 23.04
N LYS A 108 11.94 -7.30 24.08
CA LYS A 108 13.08 -6.36 23.95
C LYS A 108 14.44 -7.06 23.93
N SER A 109 14.49 -8.39 23.93
CA SER A 109 15.73 -9.16 23.95
C SER A 109 16.38 -9.24 22.57
N LYS A 110 17.71 -9.42 22.53
CA LYS A 110 18.43 -9.68 21.27
C LYS A 110 18.01 -10.99 20.61
N ASN A 111 17.58 -11.98 21.40
CA ASN A 111 17.07 -13.25 20.91
C ASN A 111 15.79 -13.05 20.10
N TYR A 112 14.86 -12.26 20.63
CA TYR A 112 13.62 -11.92 19.95
C TYR A 112 13.88 -11.12 18.66
N ASP A 113 14.75 -10.11 18.71
CA ASP A 113 15.11 -9.34 17.50
C ASP A 113 15.75 -10.24 16.42
N SER A 114 16.62 -11.17 16.82
CA SER A 114 17.25 -12.13 15.90
C SER A 114 16.23 -13.08 15.26
N LEU A 115 15.28 -13.57 16.06
CA LEU A 115 14.18 -14.42 15.59
C LEU A 115 13.25 -13.66 14.65
N ARG A 116 12.85 -12.44 15.01
CA ARG A 116 12.02 -11.57 14.17
C ARG A 116 12.68 -11.34 12.81
N LYS A 117 13.96 -10.95 12.79
CA LYS A 117 14.73 -10.74 11.56
C LYS A 117 14.80 -12.01 10.71
N TYR A 118 14.95 -13.18 11.34
CA TYR A 118 14.89 -14.45 10.63
C TYR A 118 13.52 -14.67 9.98
N LEU A 119 12.44 -14.55 10.75
CA LEU A 119 11.09 -14.79 10.23
C LEU A 119 10.74 -13.82 9.09
N LEU A 120 11.07 -12.54 9.21
CA LEU A 120 10.87 -11.54 8.15
C LEU A 120 11.73 -11.83 6.89
N SER A 121 12.81 -12.59 7.02
CA SER A 121 13.63 -13.03 5.88
C SER A 121 13.07 -14.28 5.17
N THR A 122 11.99 -14.87 5.68
CA THR A 122 11.31 -16.02 5.07
C THR A 122 9.88 -15.65 4.72
N TYR A 123 9.38 -16.10 3.56
CA TYR A 123 8.04 -15.75 3.11
C TYR A 123 6.95 -16.13 4.12
N GLU A 124 6.93 -17.40 4.56
CA GLU A 124 5.95 -17.89 5.54
C GLU A 124 6.05 -17.17 6.90
N GLY A 125 7.28 -16.83 7.33
CA GLY A 125 7.49 -16.09 8.57
C GLY A 125 7.02 -14.65 8.49
N ALA A 126 7.31 -13.95 7.39
CA ALA A 126 6.82 -12.61 7.12
C ALA A 126 5.29 -12.60 7.08
N LYS A 127 4.67 -13.58 6.41
CA LYS A 127 3.21 -13.70 6.29
C LYS A 127 2.55 -13.97 7.64
N PHE A 128 3.15 -14.82 8.46
CA PHE A 128 2.69 -15.04 9.84
C PHE A 128 2.71 -13.75 10.65
N ILE A 129 3.84 -13.03 10.66
CA ILE A 129 3.99 -11.79 11.43
C ILE A 129 3.01 -10.73 10.91
N PHE A 130 2.92 -10.54 9.59
CA PHE A 130 2.02 -9.54 9.01
C PHE A 130 0.57 -9.76 9.43
N LYS A 131 0.11 -11.03 9.40
CA LYS A 131 -1.27 -11.38 9.74
C LYS A 131 -1.62 -11.24 11.22
N GLN A 132 -0.68 -11.60 12.10
CA GLN A 132 -0.93 -11.64 13.56
C GLN A 132 -0.49 -10.37 14.28
N TYR A 133 0.56 -9.72 13.78
CA TYR A 133 1.25 -8.60 14.39
C TYR A 133 1.65 -7.56 13.33
N PRO A 134 0.69 -6.96 12.59
CA PRO A 134 1.00 -6.00 11.53
C PRO A 134 1.75 -4.76 12.05
N GLU A 135 1.60 -4.41 13.32
CA GLU A 135 2.29 -3.28 13.95
C GLU A 135 3.69 -3.64 14.52
N GLU A 136 4.17 -4.86 14.29
CA GLU A 136 5.45 -5.33 14.86
C GLU A 136 6.68 -4.61 14.27
N VAL A 137 6.57 -4.16 13.03
CA VAL A 137 7.62 -3.41 12.34
C VAL A 137 7.02 -2.16 11.68
N SER A 138 7.89 -1.21 11.38
CA SER A 138 7.48 0.04 10.72
C SER A 138 7.05 -0.18 9.28
N ASP A 139 6.27 0.75 8.72
CA ASP A 139 5.91 0.77 7.29
C ASP A 139 7.12 0.63 6.37
N GLY A 140 8.25 1.25 6.75
CA GLY A 140 9.49 1.15 5.98
C GLY A 140 10.14 -0.24 6.01
N GLU A 141 10.06 -0.95 7.14
CA GLU A 141 10.51 -2.33 7.22
C GLU A 141 9.56 -3.27 6.48
N TRP A 142 8.25 -3.04 6.58
CA TRP A 142 7.26 -3.78 5.78
C TRP A 142 7.48 -3.59 4.28
N TRP A 143 7.76 -2.36 3.85
CA TRP A 143 8.12 -2.08 2.46
C TRP A 143 9.28 -2.95 1.97
N ASP A 144 10.35 -3.05 2.75
CA ASP A 144 11.53 -3.86 2.40
C ASP A 144 11.20 -5.36 2.36
N VAL A 145 10.36 -5.84 3.28
CA VAL A 145 9.87 -7.22 3.31
C VAL A 145 9.02 -7.52 2.07
N PHE A 146 8.04 -6.66 1.74
CA PHE A 146 7.21 -6.84 0.56
C PHE A 146 8.03 -6.79 -0.74
N CYS A 147 9.03 -5.91 -0.83
CA CYS A 147 9.95 -5.89 -1.96
C CYS A 147 10.75 -7.20 -2.09
N THR A 148 11.14 -7.80 -0.96
CA THR A 148 11.89 -9.06 -0.94
C THR A 148 11.05 -10.22 -1.51
N PHE A 149 9.74 -10.22 -1.26
CA PHE A 149 8.81 -11.28 -1.69
C PHE A 149 7.91 -10.88 -2.87
N GLU A 150 8.26 -9.84 -3.64
CA GLU A 150 7.44 -9.35 -4.75
C GLU A 150 7.19 -10.43 -5.83
N ASN A 151 8.11 -11.41 -5.96
CA ASN A 151 8.01 -12.53 -6.89
C ASN A 151 7.05 -13.65 -6.43
N GLU A 152 6.67 -13.69 -5.16
CA GLU A 152 5.68 -14.67 -4.65
C GLU A 152 4.26 -14.33 -5.12
N GLU A 153 4.06 -13.12 -5.64
CA GLU A 153 2.78 -12.60 -6.12
C GLU A 153 1.64 -12.77 -5.10
N ASP A 154 1.95 -12.68 -3.81
CA ASP A 154 0.94 -12.78 -2.76
C ASP A 154 -0.04 -11.58 -2.83
N PRO A 155 -1.35 -11.82 -2.95
CA PRO A 155 -2.33 -10.74 -3.13
C PRO A 155 -2.42 -9.77 -1.94
N GLU A 156 -2.22 -10.23 -0.70
CA GLU A 156 -2.25 -9.37 0.49
C GLU A 156 -1.00 -8.48 0.53
N PHE A 157 0.18 -9.05 0.29
CA PHE A 157 1.43 -8.29 0.24
C PHE A 157 1.46 -7.28 -0.91
N LEU A 158 0.99 -7.65 -2.09
CA LEU A 158 0.90 -6.75 -3.24
C LEU A 158 -0.03 -5.56 -2.94
N PHE A 159 -1.17 -5.81 -2.29
CA PHE A 159 -2.11 -4.75 -1.93
C PHE A 159 -1.47 -3.76 -0.94
N GLU A 160 -0.90 -4.24 0.16
CA GLU A 160 -0.30 -3.38 1.18
C GLU A 160 0.94 -2.64 0.67
N GLN A 161 1.81 -3.31 -0.09
CA GLN A 161 2.91 -2.65 -0.77
C GLN A 161 2.40 -1.57 -1.73
N GLY A 162 1.36 -1.87 -2.50
CA GLY A 162 0.74 -0.92 -3.40
C GLY A 162 0.15 0.29 -2.68
N LYS A 163 -0.48 0.06 -1.52
CA LYS A 163 -1.03 1.11 -0.66
C LYS A 163 0.08 1.99 -0.07
N LEU A 164 1.14 1.41 0.47
CA LEU A 164 2.33 2.14 0.93
C LEU A 164 2.94 3.00 -0.19
N ALA A 165 3.06 2.46 -1.40
CA ALA A 165 3.53 3.23 -2.55
C ALA A 165 2.58 4.37 -2.93
N PHE A 166 1.27 4.15 -2.83
CA PHE A 166 0.24 5.13 -3.18
C PHE A 166 0.13 6.28 -2.17
N GLU A 167 0.20 5.96 -0.88
CA GLU A 167 0.03 6.89 0.23
C GLU A 167 1.36 7.55 0.65
N GLY A 168 2.49 6.91 0.37
CA GLY A 168 3.79 7.31 0.89
C GLY A 168 3.90 7.03 2.38
N PHE A 169 5.13 6.93 2.89
CA PHE A 169 5.37 6.62 4.29
C PHE A 169 6.70 7.20 4.77
N THR A 170 6.86 7.28 6.09
CA THR A 170 8.12 7.71 6.73
C THR A 170 8.94 6.48 7.10
N LYS A 171 10.21 6.47 6.72
CA LYS A 171 11.16 5.42 7.07
C LYS A 171 11.62 5.56 8.52
N SER A 172 12.19 4.49 9.05
CA SER A 172 12.76 4.44 10.39
C SER A 172 13.90 5.44 10.62
N ASP A 173 14.60 5.87 9.57
CA ASP A 173 15.65 6.90 9.62
C ASP A 173 15.11 8.35 9.55
N GLY A 174 13.78 8.51 9.50
CA GLY A 174 13.09 9.81 9.41
C GLY A 174 13.02 10.38 7.98
N SER A 175 13.59 9.71 6.98
CA SER A 175 13.39 10.09 5.58
C SER A 175 12.01 9.66 5.09
N ASN A 176 11.45 10.38 4.12
CA ASN A 176 10.15 10.04 3.54
C ASN A 176 10.34 9.28 2.23
N PHE A 177 9.54 8.23 2.05
CA PHE A 177 9.28 7.66 0.75
C PHE A 177 8.17 8.46 0.06
N ASP A 178 8.53 9.19 -0.99
CA ASP A 178 7.57 9.97 -1.76
C ASP A 178 6.56 9.06 -2.47
N LYS A 179 5.30 9.52 -2.50
CA LYS A 179 4.19 8.83 -3.18
C LYS A 179 4.57 8.47 -4.61
N ASN A 180 4.41 7.21 -4.96
CA ASN A 180 4.56 6.71 -6.32
C ASN A 180 3.22 6.14 -6.81
N LEU A 181 2.36 7.03 -7.31
CA LEU A 181 1.01 6.68 -7.76
C LEU A 181 1.01 5.61 -8.86
N VAL A 182 2.00 5.63 -9.76
CA VAL A 182 2.10 4.68 -10.87
C VAL A 182 2.39 3.27 -10.33
N ARG A 183 3.39 3.15 -9.43
CA ARG A 183 3.72 1.87 -8.81
C ARG A 183 2.59 1.37 -7.92
N GLY A 184 2.04 2.26 -7.08
CA GLY A 184 0.92 1.91 -6.19
C GLY A 184 -0.29 1.40 -6.96
N LYS A 185 -0.68 2.10 -8.03
CA LYS A 185 -1.76 1.65 -8.92
C LYS A 185 -1.48 0.27 -9.51
N LYS A 186 -0.31 0.07 -10.10
CA LYS A 186 0.06 -1.21 -10.72
C LYS A 186 -0.03 -2.39 -9.75
N LEU A 187 0.47 -2.21 -8.52
CA LEU A 187 0.48 -3.27 -7.51
C LEU A 187 -0.94 -3.58 -7.01
N ILE A 188 -1.75 -2.56 -6.73
CA ILE A 188 -3.14 -2.73 -6.28
C ILE A 188 -4.00 -3.38 -7.38
N GLU A 189 -3.85 -2.96 -8.65
CA GLU A 189 -4.56 -3.61 -9.77
C GLU A 189 -4.17 -5.09 -9.90
N LYS A 190 -2.88 -5.42 -9.79
CA LYS A 190 -2.42 -6.81 -9.79
C LYS A 190 -3.00 -7.61 -8.61
N ALA A 191 -3.05 -7.04 -7.41
CA ALA A 191 -3.67 -7.68 -6.26
C ALA A 191 -5.19 -7.93 -6.49
N ALA A 192 -5.88 -7.00 -7.14
CA ALA A 192 -7.28 -7.16 -7.50
C ALA A 192 -7.50 -8.25 -8.57
N GLU A 193 -6.61 -8.35 -9.57
CA GLU A 193 -6.61 -9.45 -10.56
C GLU A 193 -6.41 -10.83 -9.89
N LEU A 194 -5.70 -10.87 -8.77
CA LEU A 194 -5.50 -12.05 -7.93
C LEU A 194 -6.60 -12.21 -6.86
N TYR A 195 -7.75 -11.56 -7.05
CA TYR A 195 -8.96 -11.68 -6.23
C TYR A 195 -8.82 -11.18 -4.78
N ASN A 196 -7.87 -10.29 -4.49
CA ASN A 196 -7.85 -9.59 -3.19
C ASN A 196 -9.05 -8.65 -3.07
N GLN A 197 -9.93 -8.89 -2.10
CA GLN A 197 -11.17 -8.10 -1.96
C GLN A 197 -10.90 -6.63 -1.62
N GLU A 198 -9.93 -6.35 -0.75
CA GLU A 198 -9.58 -4.97 -0.38
C GLU A 198 -9.02 -4.19 -1.57
N ALA A 199 -8.21 -4.84 -2.40
CA ALA A 199 -7.71 -4.27 -3.64
C ALA A 199 -8.83 -4.02 -4.66
N ILE A 200 -9.76 -4.97 -4.82
CA ILE A 200 -10.95 -4.80 -5.68
C ILE A 200 -11.77 -3.60 -5.22
N ASP A 201 -12.03 -3.48 -3.92
CA ASP A 201 -12.80 -2.37 -3.35
C ASP A 201 -12.04 -1.05 -3.52
N PHE A 202 -10.71 -1.07 -3.39
CA PHE A 202 -9.87 0.10 -3.62
C PHE A 202 -9.93 0.58 -5.08
N VAL A 203 -9.78 -0.32 -6.06
CA VAL A 203 -9.94 0.00 -7.50
C VAL A 203 -11.32 0.59 -7.77
N LYS A 204 -12.36 0.02 -7.15
CA LYS A 204 -13.76 0.48 -7.27
C LYS A 204 -14.06 1.82 -6.63
N SER A 205 -13.18 2.32 -5.75
CA SER A 205 -13.43 3.54 -4.97
C SER A 205 -13.08 4.85 -5.69
N ASN A 206 -12.67 4.79 -6.97
CA ASN A 206 -12.26 5.95 -7.79
C ASN A 206 -11.05 6.76 -7.25
N LYS A 207 -10.41 6.29 -6.16
CA LYS A 207 -9.27 6.95 -5.50
C LYS A 207 -8.10 7.26 -6.44
N PHE A 208 -7.83 6.41 -7.44
CA PHE A 208 -6.73 6.66 -8.39
C PHE A 208 -6.91 7.94 -9.20
N ASP A 209 -8.12 8.20 -9.70
CA ASP A 209 -8.37 9.38 -10.53
C ASP A 209 -8.30 10.66 -9.70
N VAL A 210 -8.91 10.64 -8.51
CA VAL A 210 -8.84 11.75 -7.55
C VAL A 210 -7.38 12.04 -7.18
N ALA A 211 -6.59 11.02 -6.83
CA ALA A 211 -5.17 11.21 -6.51
C ALA A 211 -4.37 11.74 -7.70
N ARG A 212 -4.67 11.29 -8.93
CA ARG A 212 -4.04 11.82 -10.16
C ARG A 212 -4.32 13.31 -10.32
N LYS A 213 -5.57 13.75 -10.16
CA LYS A 213 -5.95 15.18 -10.23
C LYS A 213 -5.26 16.00 -9.13
N LEU A 214 -5.25 15.50 -7.91
CA LEU A 214 -4.62 16.16 -6.75
C LEU A 214 -3.09 16.26 -6.89
N ALA A 215 -2.42 15.25 -7.45
CA ALA A 215 -0.97 15.30 -7.67
C ALA A 215 -0.53 16.37 -8.68
N MET A 216 -1.44 16.82 -9.55
CA MET A 216 -1.18 17.92 -10.50
C MET A 216 -1.39 19.31 -9.87
N LEU A 217 -2.01 19.39 -8.68
CA LEU A 217 -2.33 20.63 -7.98
C LEU A 217 -1.16 21.08 -7.10
N ALA A 218 -0.23 21.84 -7.69
CA ALA A 218 0.67 22.67 -6.89
C ALA A 218 -0.14 23.72 -6.08
N PRO A 219 0.37 24.21 -4.93
CA PRO A 219 -0.33 25.20 -4.10
C PRO A 219 -0.82 26.42 -4.88
N GLU A 220 0.03 26.96 -5.77
CA GLU A 220 -0.28 28.12 -6.62
C GLU A 220 -1.38 27.79 -7.65
N ALA A 221 -1.36 26.57 -8.19
CA ALA A 221 -2.36 26.09 -9.15
C ALA A 221 -3.73 25.95 -8.47
N LYS A 222 -3.75 25.48 -7.22
CA LYS A 222 -4.97 25.31 -6.41
C LYS A 222 -5.68 26.64 -6.19
N GLU A 223 -4.96 27.67 -5.73
CA GLU A 223 -5.54 29.00 -5.50
C GLU A 223 -6.11 29.60 -6.80
N LYS A 224 -5.39 29.47 -7.92
CA LYS A 224 -5.88 29.91 -9.23
C LYS A 224 -7.17 29.20 -9.63
N ILE A 225 -7.25 27.89 -9.43
CA ILE A 225 -8.42 27.08 -9.76
C ILE A 225 -9.62 27.44 -8.89
N GLU A 226 -9.43 27.62 -7.58
CA GLU A 226 -10.50 28.04 -6.68
C GLU A 226 -11.07 29.41 -7.10
N ASN A 227 -10.21 30.38 -7.41
CA ASN A 227 -10.62 31.69 -7.93
C ASN A 227 -11.37 31.59 -9.26
N LEU A 228 -10.93 30.70 -10.17
CA LEU A 228 -11.64 30.45 -11.44
C LEU A 228 -13.03 29.87 -11.21
N ILE A 229 -13.17 28.93 -10.29
CA ILE A 229 -14.46 28.30 -9.96
C ILE A 229 -15.43 29.32 -9.33
N VAL A 230 -14.94 30.16 -8.41
CA VAL A 230 -15.75 31.24 -7.81
C VAL A 230 -16.26 32.19 -8.91
N ARG A 231 -15.34 32.71 -9.74
CA ARG A 231 -15.71 33.60 -10.85
C ARG A 231 -16.67 32.95 -11.84
N TRP A 232 -16.48 31.67 -12.16
CA TRP A 232 -17.37 30.93 -13.06
C TRP A 232 -18.81 30.87 -12.54
N LYS A 233 -18.98 30.71 -11.22
CA LYS A 233 -20.31 30.70 -10.60
C LYS A 233 -20.98 32.08 -10.68
N ASP A 234 -20.21 33.15 -10.45
CA ASP A 234 -20.70 34.53 -10.38
C ASP A 234 -20.99 35.14 -11.76
N GLU A 235 -20.13 34.89 -12.76
CA GLU A 235 -20.21 35.53 -14.08
C GLU A 235 -21.37 35.01 -14.95
N MET A 236 -22.10 33.98 -14.51
CA MET A 236 -23.33 33.39 -15.07
C MET A 236 -23.31 33.03 -16.56
N LEU A 237 -23.21 34.02 -17.46
CA LEU A 237 -23.20 33.90 -18.93
C LEU A 237 -21.95 34.51 -19.58
N GLY A 238 -21.19 35.33 -18.84
CA GLY A 238 -20.07 36.12 -19.36
C GLY A 238 -18.70 35.48 -19.11
N PHE A 239 -18.67 34.28 -18.52
CA PHE A 239 -17.40 33.64 -18.17
C PHE A 239 -16.52 33.47 -19.39
N SER A 240 -15.37 34.15 -19.35
CA SER A 240 -14.36 34.08 -20.38
C SER A 240 -12.98 34.14 -19.73
N THR A 241 -12.07 33.34 -20.25
CA THR A 241 -10.69 33.33 -19.79
C THR A 241 -9.76 33.31 -20.99
N ARG A 242 -8.63 34.02 -20.91
CA ARG A 242 -7.57 33.90 -21.91
C ARG A 242 -6.72 32.68 -21.56
N LYS A 243 -6.41 31.82 -22.54
CA LYS A 243 -5.34 30.84 -22.39
C LYS A 243 -4.03 31.63 -22.24
N THR A 244 -3.31 31.43 -21.13
CA THR A 244 -2.00 32.06 -20.94
C THR A 244 -0.93 30.98 -20.91
N ASN A 245 0.21 31.22 -21.57
CA ASN A 245 1.28 30.22 -21.68
C ASN A 245 1.98 29.94 -20.34
N TYR A 246 1.77 30.80 -19.33
CA TYR A 246 2.32 30.67 -17.98
C TYR A 246 1.43 29.88 -17.03
N ASP A 247 0.22 29.48 -17.46
CA ASP A 247 -0.64 28.64 -16.62
C ASP A 247 -0.07 27.23 -16.52
N GLU A 248 -0.11 26.68 -15.30
CA GLU A 248 0.12 25.27 -15.00
C GLU A 248 -0.82 24.40 -15.84
N GLY A 249 -0.37 23.20 -16.22
CA GLY A 249 -1.12 22.31 -17.11
C GLY A 249 -2.57 22.08 -16.63
N ILE A 250 -2.74 21.76 -15.34
CA ILE A 250 -4.05 21.55 -14.73
C ILE A 250 -4.95 22.80 -14.74
N VAL A 251 -4.36 23.99 -14.57
CA VAL A 251 -5.11 25.25 -14.62
C VAL A 251 -5.67 25.48 -16.02
N ARG A 252 -4.90 25.14 -17.07
CA ARG A 252 -5.38 25.23 -18.46
C ARG A 252 -6.53 24.26 -18.72
N GLU A 253 -6.44 23.02 -18.24
CA GLU A 253 -7.50 22.03 -18.36
C GLU A 253 -8.78 22.47 -17.65
N VAL A 254 -8.68 23.01 -16.42
CA VAL A 254 -9.83 23.55 -15.69
C VAL A 254 -10.43 24.76 -16.41
N LYS A 255 -9.61 25.70 -16.89
CA LYS A 255 -10.10 26.86 -17.66
C LYS A 255 -10.91 26.40 -18.86
N GLN A 256 -10.42 25.41 -19.59
CA GLN A 256 -11.10 24.87 -20.76
C GLN A 256 -12.42 24.19 -20.39
N LEU A 257 -12.44 23.33 -19.38
CA LEU A 257 -13.66 22.69 -18.90
C LEU A 257 -14.73 23.72 -18.47
N LEU A 258 -14.32 24.73 -17.69
CA LEU A 258 -15.22 25.78 -17.22
C LEU A 258 -15.77 26.62 -18.38
N GLN A 259 -14.97 26.90 -19.42
CA GLN A 259 -15.44 27.57 -20.63
C GLN A 259 -16.48 26.74 -21.38
N GLU A 260 -16.24 25.43 -21.52
CA GLU A 260 -17.19 24.50 -22.16
C GLU A 260 -18.52 24.48 -21.40
N PHE A 261 -18.47 24.35 -20.07
CA PHE A 261 -19.67 24.34 -19.23
C PHE A 261 -20.39 25.69 -19.21
N ALA A 262 -19.66 26.82 -19.26
CA ALA A 262 -20.26 28.15 -19.39
C ALA A 262 -21.00 28.30 -20.72
N SER A 263 -20.44 27.77 -21.81
CA SER A 263 -21.05 27.76 -23.14
C SER A 263 -22.37 26.98 -23.14
N LEU A 264 -22.35 25.75 -22.61
CA LEU A 264 -23.57 24.93 -22.48
C LEU A 264 -24.64 25.61 -21.61
N ARG A 265 -24.23 26.23 -20.50
CA ARG A 265 -25.14 27.00 -19.62
C ARG A 265 -25.75 28.20 -20.34
N LYS A 266 -24.97 28.90 -21.17
CA LYS A 266 -25.44 30.02 -21.99
C LYS A 266 -26.46 29.54 -23.02
N THR A 267 -26.17 28.46 -23.73
CA THR A 267 -27.08 27.87 -24.71
C THR A 267 -28.37 27.39 -24.07
N TYR A 268 -28.30 26.75 -22.90
CA TYR A 268 -29.49 26.36 -22.13
C TYR A 268 -30.40 27.54 -21.80
N LYS A 269 -29.82 28.71 -21.50
CA LYS A 269 -30.59 29.91 -21.15
C LYS A 269 -31.13 30.65 -22.38
N MET A 270 -30.37 30.68 -23.48
CA MET A 270 -30.72 31.41 -24.70
C MET A 270 -31.64 30.63 -25.65
N PHE A 271 -31.57 29.30 -25.60
CA PHE A 271 -32.25 28.40 -26.54
C PHE A 271 -33.00 27.30 -25.78
N ASN A 272 -33.11 26.11 -26.37
CA ASN A 272 -33.81 24.95 -25.80
C ASN A 272 -32.82 23.82 -25.46
N ARG A 273 -33.33 22.73 -24.87
CA ARG A 273 -32.51 21.55 -24.52
C ARG A 273 -31.90 20.84 -25.72
N GLU A 274 -32.56 20.89 -26.88
CA GLU A 274 -32.05 20.29 -28.11
C GLU A 274 -30.78 20.99 -28.60
N ALA A 275 -30.74 22.32 -28.56
CA ALA A 275 -29.54 23.09 -28.87
C ALA A 275 -28.37 22.75 -27.94
N VAL A 276 -28.65 22.55 -26.64
CA VAL A 276 -27.63 22.12 -25.66
C VAL A 276 -27.09 20.73 -25.99
N ARG A 277 -27.98 19.80 -26.38
CA ARG A 277 -27.58 18.45 -26.79
C ARG A 277 -26.65 18.51 -28.01
N THR A 278 -27.07 19.19 -29.07
CA THR A 278 -26.26 19.33 -30.29
C THR A 278 -24.91 19.98 -30.01
N GLU A 279 -24.87 21.03 -29.18
CA GLU A 279 -23.60 21.65 -28.79
C GLU A 279 -22.69 20.69 -28.02
N ALA A 280 -23.23 19.93 -27.06
CA ALA A 280 -22.46 18.96 -26.29
C ALA A 280 -21.95 17.80 -27.18
N GLU A 281 -22.79 17.28 -28.07
CA GLU A 281 -22.43 16.25 -29.04
C GLU A 281 -21.27 16.70 -29.93
N VAL A 282 -21.31 17.93 -30.46
CA VAL A 282 -20.22 18.49 -31.27
C VAL A 282 -18.95 18.72 -30.43
N LYS A 283 -19.08 19.24 -29.21
CA LYS A 283 -17.93 19.51 -28.34
C LYS A 283 -17.22 18.25 -27.88
N TYR A 284 -17.99 17.18 -27.67
CA TYR A 284 -17.52 15.94 -27.05
C TYR A 284 -17.53 14.75 -28.03
N GLU A 285 -17.62 15.01 -29.34
CA GLU A 285 -17.64 14.00 -30.40
C GLU A 285 -16.40 13.10 -30.37
N VAL A 286 -15.24 13.69 -30.07
CA VAL A 286 -13.95 12.98 -29.95
C VAL A 286 -13.35 13.28 -28.58
N LEU A 287 -13.89 12.62 -27.54
CA LEU A 287 -13.32 12.69 -26.20
C LEU A 287 -12.08 11.80 -26.08
N ASP A 288 -10.95 12.41 -25.76
CA ASP A 288 -9.74 11.70 -25.39
C ASP A 288 -9.86 11.12 -23.97
N LYS A 289 -9.86 9.79 -23.86
CA LYS A 289 -9.90 9.06 -22.57
C LYS A 289 -8.71 9.37 -21.67
N SER A 290 -7.60 9.86 -22.24
CA SER A 290 -6.42 10.27 -21.47
C SER A 290 -6.61 11.61 -20.76
N ASN A 291 -7.60 12.42 -21.18
CA ASN A 291 -7.85 13.73 -20.60
C ASN A 291 -8.22 13.65 -19.12
N VAL A 292 -7.69 14.57 -18.32
CA VAL A 292 -7.87 14.64 -16.87
C VAL A 292 -9.34 14.80 -16.46
N PHE A 293 -10.14 15.46 -17.29
CA PHE A 293 -11.59 15.66 -17.08
C PHE A 293 -12.45 14.91 -18.11
N TYR A 294 -11.97 13.75 -18.59
CA TYR A 294 -12.75 12.88 -19.48
C TYR A 294 -14.10 12.51 -18.85
N LYS A 295 -14.10 12.09 -17.58
CA LYS A 295 -15.29 11.61 -16.87
C LYS A 295 -16.36 12.68 -16.77
N GLU A 296 -15.98 13.92 -16.44
CA GLU A 296 -16.89 15.05 -16.30
C GLU A 296 -17.52 15.41 -17.65
N ARG A 297 -16.73 15.45 -18.73
CA ARG A 297 -17.24 15.76 -20.07
C ARG A 297 -18.16 14.67 -20.59
N LYS A 298 -17.74 13.41 -20.48
CA LYS A 298 -18.55 12.25 -20.86
C LYS A 298 -19.84 12.18 -20.05
N PHE A 299 -19.78 12.50 -18.76
CA PHE A 299 -20.96 12.53 -17.90
C PHE A 299 -21.93 13.65 -18.31
N VAL A 300 -21.42 14.84 -18.64
CA VAL A 300 -22.27 15.94 -19.14
C VAL A 300 -22.92 15.57 -20.48
N LEU A 301 -22.20 14.89 -21.37
CA LEU A 301 -22.76 14.38 -22.62
C LEU A 301 -23.93 13.42 -22.34
N ASP A 302 -23.72 12.42 -21.48
CA ASP A 302 -24.76 11.45 -21.12
C ASP A 302 -25.95 12.14 -20.42
N LEU A 303 -25.67 13.14 -19.58
CA LEU A 303 -26.68 13.91 -18.86
C LEU A 303 -27.59 14.70 -19.81
N VAL A 304 -27.03 15.37 -20.83
CA VAL A 304 -27.85 16.12 -21.79
C VAL A 304 -28.67 15.18 -22.67
N GLN A 305 -28.11 14.03 -23.06
CA GLN A 305 -28.83 12.99 -23.80
C GLN A 305 -29.98 12.42 -22.98
N TYR A 306 -29.73 12.06 -21.72
CA TYR A 306 -30.75 11.59 -20.78
C TYR A 306 -31.88 12.62 -20.57
N SER A 307 -31.54 13.91 -20.56
CA SER A 307 -32.52 14.99 -20.37
C SER A 307 -33.47 15.16 -21.56
N TYR A 308 -33.06 14.67 -22.74
CA TYR A 308 -33.82 14.70 -23.99
C TYR A 308 -34.62 13.40 -24.15
N ASP A 309 -33.96 12.26 -24.03
CA ASP A 309 -34.56 10.93 -24.12
C ASP A 309 -33.96 10.00 -23.07
N LYS A 310 -34.84 9.48 -22.20
CA LYS A 310 -34.46 8.60 -21.10
C LYS A 310 -34.33 7.14 -21.54
N GLU A 311 -34.78 6.80 -22.73
CA GLU A 311 -34.77 5.44 -23.28
C GLU A 311 -33.47 5.12 -24.01
N ILE A 312 -32.55 6.09 -24.16
CA ILE A 312 -31.25 5.87 -24.78
C ILE A 312 -30.49 4.80 -23.98
N PRO A 313 -30.20 3.64 -24.59
CA PRO A 313 -29.54 2.55 -23.89
C PRO A 313 -28.07 2.89 -23.63
N GLY A 314 -27.56 2.45 -22.47
CA GLY A 314 -26.13 2.53 -22.15
C GLY A 314 -25.63 3.87 -21.59
N LEU A 315 -26.50 4.87 -21.41
CA LEU A 315 -26.10 6.12 -20.75
C LEU A 315 -25.54 5.86 -19.35
N PHE A 316 -24.45 6.52 -19.00
CA PHE A 316 -23.73 6.42 -17.72
C PHE A 316 -23.05 5.07 -17.44
N VAL A 317 -23.31 4.01 -18.20
CA VAL A 317 -22.81 2.64 -17.94
C VAL A 317 -21.28 2.59 -17.92
N GLU A 318 -20.61 3.05 -18.98
CA GLU A 318 -19.14 3.10 -19.04
C GLU A 318 -18.56 3.82 -17.81
N LEU A 319 -19.11 4.98 -17.46
CA LEU A 319 -18.60 5.77 -16.34
C LEU A 319 -18.85 5.12 -14.98
N ALA A 320 -19.98 4.43 -14.80
CA ALA A 320 -20.34 3.78 -13.55
C ALA A 320 -19.59 2.47 -13.33
N GLU A 321 -19.43 1.68 -14.39
CA GLU A 321 -18.87 0.33 -14.35
C GLU A 321 -17.34 0.33 -14.52
N ASP A 322 -16.81 1.03 -15.52
CA ASP A 322 -15.37 0.99 -15.82
C ASP A 322 -14.58 2.02 -15.01
N TYR A 323 -15.18 3.18 -14.75
CA TYR A 323 -14.50 4.31 -14.09
C TYR A 323 -14.96 4.56 -12.67
N HIS A 324 -15.98 3.83 -12.21
CA HIS A 324 -16.60 3.97 -10.90
C HIS A 324 -16.91 5.43 -10.51
N TYR A 325 -17.35 6.21 -11.50
CA TYR A 325 -17.60 7.63 -11.32
C TYR A 325 -18.87 7.83 -10.47
N PRO A 326 -18.79 8.47 -9.29
CA PRO A 326 -19.90 8.51 -8.33
C PRO A 326 -21.21 9.07 -8.89
N LEU A 327 -21.12 10.09 -9.74
CA LEU A 327 -22.30 10.69 -10.37
C LEU A 327 -22.98 9.76 -11.38
N ALA A 328 -22.21 8.95 -12.11
CA ALA A 328 -22.76 7.96 -13.03
C ALA A 328 -23.45 6.81 -12.27
N GLN A 329 -22.83 6.33 -11.20
CA GLN A 329 -23.43 5.34 -10.31
C GLN A 329 -24.72 5.84 -9.67
N TYR A 330 -24.76 7.11 -9.22
CA TYR A 330 -25.99 7.74 -8.73
C TYR A 330 -27.08 7.75 -9.80
N MET A 331 -26.75 8.03 -11.06
CA MET A 331 -27.76 8.08 -12.13
C MET A 331 -28.35 6.70 -12.44
N LEU A 332 -27.55 5.62 -12.39
CA LEU A 332 -28.01 4.24 -12.61
C LEU A 332 -28.70 3.63 -11.38
N HIS A 333 -28.20 3.91 -10.19
CA HIS A 333 -28.61 3.29 -8.93
C HIS A 333 -28.95 4.36 -7.90
N ARG A 334 -30.03 5.12 -8.15
CA ARG A 334 -30.43 6.21 -7.26
C ARG A 334 -30.73 5.68 -5.85
N PRO A 335 -30.18 6.31 -4.80
CA PRO A 335 -30.52 5.96 -3.44
C PRO A 335 -31.98 6.32 -3.13
N ALA A 336 -32.56 5.70 -2.10
CA ALA A 336 -33.96 5.86 -1.74
C ALA A 336 -34.36 7.31 -1.41
N ASP A 337 -33.43 8.09 -0.86
CA ASP A 337 -33.61 9.52 -0.58
C ASP A 337 -33.39 10.44 -1.80
N ASN A 338 -33.01 9.85 -2.94
CA ASN A 338 -32.75 10.50 -4.22
C ASN A 338 -31.66 11.59 -4.17
N ARG A 339 -30.71 11.49 -3.23
CA ARG A 339 -29.66 12.50 -3.02
C ARG A 339 -28.26 11.90 -3.15
N ILE A 340 -27.32 12.71 -3.64
CA ILE A 340 -25.88 12.45 -3.61
C ILE A 340 -25.23 13.60 -2.84
N ASP A 341 -24.46 13.29 -1.80
CA ASP A 341 -23.91 14.29 -0.86
C ASP A 341 -24.98 15.29 -0.34
N GLY A 342 -26.18 14.78 -0.04
CA GLY A 342 -27.32 15.59 0.41
C GLY A 342 -27.99 16.44 -0.68
N PHE A 343 -27.49 16.41 -1.92
CA PHE A 343 -28.00 17.19 -3.05
C PHE A 343 -28.90 16.36 -3.98
N ALA A 344 -30.07 16.88 -4.31
CA ALA A 344 -31.03 16.23 -5.22
C ALA A 344 -30.65 16.45 -6.70
N PHE A 345 -29.55 15.83 -7.13
CA PHE A 345 -28.92 16.08 -8.44
C PHE A 345 -29.87 15.86 -9.63
N ALA A 346 -30.62 14.76 -9.66
CA ALA A 346 -31.51 14.47 -10.79
C ALA A 346 -32.77 15.36 -10.82
N ALA A 347 -33.13 16.01 -9.71
CA ALA A 347 -34.33 16.83 -9.60
C ALA A 347 -34.09 18.33 -9.87
N THR A 348 -32.82 18.75 -9.93
CA THR A 348 -32.48 20.16 -10.16
C THR A 348 -32.34 20.49 -11.65
N MET A 349 -32.32 21.78 -11.98
CA MET A 349 -32.14 22.23 -13.36
C MET A 349 -30.70 22.07 -13.84
N PHE A 350 -30.51 21.89 -15.15
CA PHE A 350 -29.20 21.68 -15.78
C PHE A 350 -28.08 22.64 -15.34
N PRO A 351 -28.31 23.97 -15.20
CA PRO A 351 -27.28 24.88 -14.67
C PRO A 351 -26.80 24.54 -13.25
N ASN A 352 -27.69 24.04 -12.39
CA ASN A 352 -27.35 23.63 -11.03
C ASN A 352 -26.65 22.26 -11.01
N GLN A 353 -26.98 21.37 -11.96
CA GLN A 353 -26.25 20.11 -12.17
C GLN A 353 -24.79 20.39 -12.58
N LEU A 354 -24.57 21.30 -13.54
CA LEU A 354 -23.21 21.72 -13.91
C LEU A 354 -22.45 22.33 -12.73
N ARG A 355 -23.11 23.18 -11.94
CA ARG A 355 -22.50 23.74 -10.72
C ARG A 355 -22.07 22.65 -9.74
N PHE A 356 -22.91 21.65 -9.52
CA PHE A 356 -22.58 20.52 -8.64
C PHE A 356 -21.36 19.75 -9.16
N ILE A 357 -21.28 19.47 -10.47
CA ILE A 357 -20.10 18.82 -11.08
C ILE A 357 -18.85 19.66 -10.85
N VAL A 358 -18.92 20.98 -11.08
CA VAL A 358 -17.79 21.90 -10.85
C VAL A 358 -17.35 21.93 -9.38
N ASP A 359 -18.29 21.86 -8.44
CA ASP A 359 -18.00 21.81 -7.01
C ASP A 359 -17.27 20.53 -6.58
N HIS A 360 -17.31 19.48 -7.41
CA HIS A 360 -16.80 18.15 -7.10
C HIS A 360 -15.66 17.68 -8.03
N LEU A 361 -15.07 18.56 -8.85
CA LEU A 361 -14.02 18.22 -9.83
C LEU A 361 -12.82 17.47 -9.24
N PHE A 362 -12.47 17.76 -7.98
CA PHE A 362 -11.33 17.15 -7.28
C PHE A 362 -11.77 16.20 -6.16
N LYS A 363 -13.06 15.88 -6.11
CA LYS A 363 -13.66 14.94 -5.15
C LYS A 363 -14.11 13.64 -5.83
N TYR A 364 -14.53 13.72 -7.08
CA TYR A 364 -14.98 12.59 -7.90
C TYR A 364 -14.08 12.35 -9.11
#